data_AF-A0AAI9TFA8-F1
#
_entry.id   AF-A0AAI9TFA8-F1
#
_cell.length_a   1.000
_cell.length_b   1.000
_cell.length_c   1.000
_cell.angle_alpha   90.00
_cell.angle_beta   90.00
_cell.angle_gamma   90.00
#
_symmetry.space_group_name_H-M   'P 1'
#
loop_
_entity.id
_entity.type
_entity.pdbx_description
1 polymer ?
#
loop_
_entity_poly.entity_id
_entity_poly.type
_entity_poly.pdbx_seq_one_letter_code
_entity_poly.pdbx_strand_id
1 'polypeptide(L)'
;MEATLPPRAMAALFELNMFTTLQDPHKDNWTPSSSPPALDEKQLSKNGLDSTVEEVSKIEIAPNFATIKMPPEIAMINHPAGDNESIIAAPIDYLLACSGKNFRNKLIGSFNQWLQVPEESLKVITSVIELLHTASLLIDDIQDMSLLRRGRPVAHRIFGVAQTINSANYAYFLAQQRLYALKSPKALEIFTEELLNLHRGQGMDLFWRDSLNCPTEEQYLEMVSNKTGGLFRLAIRLLQLESESEKDLVPIVHLLGIIFQIKDDYLNLWSEAYTENKGFCEDITEGKFSFPIIHSIQSDSGNMQLLHILKQRTTDNDVKLFARKYMESTGSARYCKQHISIYMKAARTIVAELGQELGECTELNAVLDYLEFQ
;
A
#
# COMPACT_ATOMS: atom_id res chain seq x y z
N MET A 1 -19.91 32.60 -15.45
CA MET A 1 -18.75 32.61 -16.36
C MET A 1 -18.07 31.27 -16.21
N GLU A 2 -18.39 30.35 -17.11
CA GLU A 2 -17.81 29.01 -17.16
C GLU A 2 -16.33 29.12 -17.53
N ALA A 3 -15.45 28.64 -16.64
CA ALA A 3 -14.04 28.49 -16.93
C ALA A 3 -13.81 27.03 -17.39
N THR A 4 -13.88 26.82 -18.70
CA THR A 4 -13.38 25.60 -19.36
C THR A 4 -11.84 25.61 -19.31
N LEU A 5 -11.24 24.61 -18.65
CA LEU A 5 -9.80 24.34 -18.72
C LEU A 5 -9.39 23.94 -20.16
N PRO A 6 -8.28 24.46 -20.70
CA PRO A 6 -7.91 24.23 -22.10
C PRO A 6 -7.31 22.83 -22.33
N PRO A 7 -7.48 22.24 -23.54
CA PRO A 7 -7.11 20.84 -23.86
C PRO A 7 -5.61 20.48 -23.81
N ARG A 8 -4.73 21.41 -23.45
CA ARG A 8 -3.27 21.21 -23.44
C ARG A 8 -2.69 20.67 -22.13
N ALA A 9 -3.48 20.60 -21.05
CA ALA A 9 -3.04 20.03 -19.77
C ALA A 9 -3.06 18.48 -19.74
N MET A 10 -3.90 17.84 -20.58
CA MET A 10 -4.00 16.37 -20.64
C MET A 10 -2.87 15.71 -21.44
N ALA A 11 -2.27 16.41 -22.41
CA ALA A 11 -1.18 15.87 -23.23
C ALA A 11 0.19 15.94 -22.53
N ALA A 12 0.39 16.90 -21.62
CA ALA A 12 1.67 17.09 -20.93
C ALA A 12 1.99 16.01 -19.88
N LEU A 13 0.98 15.31 -19.37
CA LEU A 13 1.17 14.19 -18.44
C LEU A 13 1.61 12.89 -19.15
N PHE A 14 1.44 12.80 -20.47
CA PHE A 14 1.81 11.60 -21.25
C PHE A 14 3.20 11.67 -21.88
N GLU A 15 3.75 12.86 -22.18
CA GLU A 15 5.03 12.99 -22.90
C GLU A 15 6.29 13.12 -22.01
N LEU A 16 6.16 13.43 -20.71
CA LEU A 16 7.32 13.71 -19.86
C LEU A 16 8.01 12.48 -19.24
N ASN A 17 7.50 11.26 -19.44
CA ASN A 17 8.07 10.03 -18.85
C ASN A 17 8.73 9.07 -19.85
N MET A 18 8.89 9.45 -21.13
CA MET A 18 9.34 8.52 -22.18
C MET A 18 10.77 8.73 -22.71
N PHE A 19 11.50 9.78 -22.31
CA PHE A 19 12.89 9.95 -22.77
C PHE A 19 13.77 10.66 -21.74
N THR A 20 14.60 9.90 -21.01
CA THR A 20 16.04 10.19 -20.86
C THR A 20 16.76 8.99 -20.24
N THR A 21 17.50 8.26 -21.07
CA THR A 21 18.64 7.43 -20.66
C THR A 21 19.87 8.00 -21.35
N LEU A 22 20.90 8.39 -20.58
CA LEU A 22 22.31 7.95 -20.70
C LEU A 22 23.33 8.96 -20.14
N GLN A 23 24.25 8.38 -19.33
CA GLN A 23 25.70 8.66 -19.19
C GLN A 23 26.25 9.63 -18.10
N ASP A 24 26.94 8.99 -17.15
CA ASP A 24 28.04 9.44 -16.25
C ASP A 24 29.33 9.77 -17.07
N PRO A 25 30.34 10.60 -16.67
CA PRO A 25 31.10 10.51 -15.40
C PRO A 25 31.71 11.81 -14.77
N HIS A 26 32.04 11.69 -13.48
CA HIS A 26 33.19 12.29 -12.74
C HIS A 26 32.94 13.24 -11.55
N LYS A 27 33.49 12.74 -10.42
CA LYS A 27 34.22 13.42 -9.33
C LYS A 27 33.41 14.30 -8.37
N ASP A 28 33.31 13.83 -7.13
CA ASP A 28 33.80 14.62 -6.01
C ASP A 28 34.35 13.76 -4.86
N ASN A 29 35.50 14.22 -4.35
CA ASN A 29 36.34 13.59 -3.34
C ASN A 29 35.69 13.67 -1.95
N TRP A 30 35.66 12.54 -1.24
CA TRP A 30 35.49 12.54 0.22
C TRP A 30 36.60 11.68 0.84
N THR A 31 37.44 12.30 1.68
CA THR A 31 38.43 11.62 2.53
C THR A 31 37.87 11.49 3.95
N PRO A 32 37.97 10.33 4.61
CA PRO A 32 37.63 10.22 6.02
C PRO A 32 38.88 10.57 6.86
N SER A 33 38.78 11.62 7.68
CA SER A 33 39.74 11.92 8.73
C SER A 33 39.16 11.62 10.12
N SER A 34 40.04 11.14 10.99
CA SER A 34 39.89 10.85 12.43
C SER A 34 39.21 9.53 12.84
N SER A 35 40.06 8.56 13.20
CA SER A 35 39.71 7.37 13.99
C SER A 35 39.34 7.77 15.43
N PRO A 36 38.38 7.08 16.09
CA PRO A 36 38.21 7.21 17.53
C PRO A 36 39.34 6.49 18.30
N PRO A 37 39.66 6.91 19.54
CA PRO A 37 40.78 6.35 20.30
C PRO A 37 40.52 4.89 20.71
N ALA A 38 41.59 4.08 20.68
CA ALA A 38 41.59 2.69 21.12
C ALA A 38 41.24 2.58 22.60
N LEU A 39 40.31 1.66 22.93
CA LEU A 39 39.99 1.27 24.30
C LEU A 39 41.11 0.38 24.86
N ASP A 40 41.58 0.72 26.05
CA ASP A 40 42.64 0.05 26.80
C ASP A 40 42.12 -1.28 27.39
N GLU A 41 42.58 -2.42 26.85
CA GLU A 41 42.13 -3.78 27.20
C GLU A 41 42.46 -4.21 28.65
N LYS A 42 43.13 -3.39 29.46
CA LYS A 42 43.54 -3.75 30.82
C LYS A 42 42.58 -3.36 31.95
N GLN A 43 41.43 -2.73 31.67
CA GLN A 43 40.47 -2.34 32.72
C GLN A 43 39.25 -3.27 32.91
N LEU A 44 39.11 -4.36 32.16
CA LEU A 44 37.92 -5.23 32.21
C LEU A 44 37.99 -6.45 33.15
N SER A 45 39.11 -6.69 33.85
CA SER A 45 39.30 -7.93 34.64
C SER A 45 38.80 -7.92 36.09
N LYS A 46 37.88 -7.03 36.49
CA LYS A 46 37.45 -6.96 37.91
C LYS A 46 35.97 -7.12 38.25
N ASN A 47 35.06 -7.33 37.30
CA ASN A 47 33.66 -7.57 37.62
C ASN A 47 33.12 -8.84 36.94
N GLY A 48 33.29 -9.99 37.61
CA GLY A 48 32.29 -11.07 37.68
C GLY A 48 31.60 -11.57 36.39
N LEU A 49 32.29 -11.66 35.25
CA LEU A 49 31.72 -12.14 33.99
C LEU A 49 32.10 -13.58 33.60
N ASP A 50 32.56 -14.40 34.56
CA ASP A 50 33.04 -15.77 34.27
C ASP A 50 31.94 -16.84 34.39
N SER A 51 30.77 -16.50 34.93
CA SER A 51 29.65 -17.45 35.08
C SER A 51 28.67 -17.46 33.89
N THR A 52 28.75 -16.47 32.99
CA THR A 52 27.84 -16.35 31.83
C THR A 52 28.40 -16.96 30.55
N VAL A 53 29.71 -17.21 30.47
CA VAL A 53 30.36 -17.77 29.26
C VAL A 53 30.21 -19.30 29.19
N GLU A 54 30.10 -19.98 30.33
CA GLU A 54 29.83 -21.42 30.38
C GLU A 54 28.37 -21.81 30.07
N GLU A 55 27.41 -20.89 30.21
CA GLU A 55 25.99 -21.17 29.87
C GLU A 55 25.70 -20.99 28.38
N VAL A 56 26.37 -20.08 27.69
CA VAL A 56 26.16 -19.84 26.24
C VAL A 56 26.77 -20.97 25.39
N SER A 57 27.82 -21.63 25.87
CA SER A 57 28.48 -22.75 25.17
C SER A 57 27.70 -24.08 25.23
N LYS A 58 26.61 -24.15 26.01
CA LYS A 58 25.71 -25.32 26.10
C LYS A 58 24.49 -25.24 25.20
N ILE A 59 24.34 -24.16 24.43
CA ILE A 59 23.26 -24.03 23.44
C ILE A 59 23.66 -24.83 22.20
N GLU A 60 23.15 -26.06 22.09
CA GLU A 60 23.20 -26.82 20.84
C GLU A 60 22.39 -26.08 19.77
N ILE A 61 23.08 -25.40 18.87
CA ILE A 61 22.49 -24.91 17.62
C ILE A 61 22.24 -26.15 16.77
N ALA A 62 20.98 -26.59 16.68
CA ALA A 62 20.58 -27.72 15.87
C ALA A 62 21.08 -27.53 14.42
N PRO A 63 21.91 -28.43 13.87
CA PRO A 63 22.34 -28.34 12.49
C PRO A 63 21.24 -28.95 11.63
N ASN A 64 20.37 -28.12 11.04
CA ASN A 64 19.59 -28.49 9.85
C ASN A 64 18.86 -27.28 9.25
N PHE A 65 19.57 -26.47 8.46
CA PHE A 65 18.94 -25.88 7.28
C PHE A 65 19.04 -26.91 6.15
N ALA A 66 18.28 -27.99 6.28
CA ALA A 66 18.10 -28.93 5.19
C ALA A 66 17.35 -28.23 4.07
N THR A 67 17.83 -28.41 2.84
CA THR A 67 17.22 -27.97 1.59
C THR A 67 15.71 -28.25 1.64
N ILE A 68 14.89 -27.20 1.68
CA ILE A 68 13.42 -27.31 1.70
C ILE A 68 13.00 -28.00 0.41
N LYS A 69 12.67 -29.29 0.49
CA LYS A 69 11.97 -29.99 -0.59
C LYS A 69 10.52 -29.53 -0.58
N MET A 70 10.10 -28.94 -1.69
CA MET A 70 8.73 -28.48 -1.89
C MET A 70 7.75 -29.67 -1.91
N PRO A 71 6.66 -29.65 -1.13
CA PRO A 71 5.56 -30.58 -1.33
C PRO A 71 4.70 -30.13 -2.53
N PRO A 72 4.16 -31.08 -3.32
CA PRO A 72 3.19 -30.78 -4.34
C PRO A 72 1.78 -30.64 -3.73
N GLU A 73 0.96 -29.85 -4.42
CA GLU A 73 -0.50 -29.71 -4.31
C GLU A 73 -1.09 -28.65 -3.35
N ILE A 74 -2.08 -27.98 -3.94
CA ILE A 74 -2.79 -26.77 -3.53
C ILE A 74 -3.86 -27.12 -2.49
N ALA A 75 -3.82 -26.48 -1.32
CA ALA A 75 -4.99 -26.24 -0.47
C ALA A 75 -4.70 -25.08 0.51
N MET A 76 -5.55 -24.06 0.48
CA MET A 76 -5.74 -22.92 1.42
C MET A 76 -4.50 -22.46 2.20
N ILE A 77 -3.94 -21.28 1.89
CA ILE A 77 -2.91 -20.51 2.63
C ILE A 77 -2.31 -21.28 3.84
N ASN A 78 -1.62 -22.38 3.58
CA ASN A 78 -1.12 -23.23 4.65
C ASN A 78 0.33 -22.85 4.85
N HIS A 79 0.59 -22.08 5.90
CA HIS A 79 1.91 -21.98 6.49
C HIS A 79 2.41 -23.40 6.85
N PRO A 80 3.73 -23.68 6.84
CA PRO A 80 4.25 -24.99 7.20
C PRO A 80 3.65 -25.44 8.54
N ALA A 81 2.99 -26.59 8.59
CA ALA A 81 2.28 -27.04 9.78
C ALA A 81 3.28 -27.40 10.90
N GLY A 82 3.46 -26.47 11.83
CA GLY A 82 4.15 -26.66 13.10
C GLY A 82 3.65 -25.61 14.09
N ASP A 83 3.65 -25.94 15.39
CA ASP A 83 3.12 -25.07 16.45
C ASP A 83 3.70 -23.64 16.37
N ASN A 84 4.98 -23.50 16.00
CA ASN A 84 5.66 -22.21 15.88
C ASN A 84 5.18 -21.35 14.68
N GLU A 85 4.88 -21.96 13.53
CA GLU A 85 4.40 -21.21 12.35
C GLU A 85 3.02 -20.62 12.62
N SER A 86 2.15 -21.36 13.31
CA SER A 86 0.84 -20.86 13.72
C SER A 86 0.93 -19.63 14.64
N ILE A 87 1.96 -19.58 15.51
CA ILE A 87 2.22 -18.43 16.38
C ILE A 87 2.67 -17.23 15.55
N ILE A 88 3.58 -17.43 14.60
CA ILE A 88 4.11 -16.37 13.74
C ILE A 88 3.01 -15.81 12.82
N ALA A 89 2.16 -16.68 12.29
CA ALA A 89 1.09 -16.32 11.35
C ALA A 89 -0.19 -15.80 12.02
N ALA A 90 -0.36 -15.94 13.34
CA ALA A 90 -1.61 -15.60 14.03
C ALA A 90 -2.17 -14.18 13.73
N PRO A 91 -1.35 -13.10 13.65
CA PRO A 91 -1.85 -11.78 13.23
C PRO A 91 -2.37 -11.72 11.79
N ILE A 92 -1.73 -12.45 10.85
CA ILE A 92 -2.17 -12.57 9.45
C ILE A 92 -3.49 -13.33 9.40
N ASP A 93 -3.54 -14.50 10.05
CA ASP A 93 -4.72 -15.37 10.06
C ASP A 93 -5.93 -14.67 10.67
N TYR A 94 -5.70 -13.89 11.73
CA TYR A 94 -6.74 -13.05 12.33
C TYR A 94 -7.34 -12.08 11.32
N LEU A 95 -6.52 -11.38 10.53
CA LEU A 95 -7.01 -10.40 9.57
C LEU A 95 -7.63 -11.07 8.33
N LEU A 96 -7.12 -12.21 7.89
CA LEU A 96 -7.72 -13.01 6.81
C LEU A 96 -9.10 -13.54 7.19
N ALA A 97 -9.29 -13.96 8.45
CA ALA A 97 -10.58 -14.40 8.97
C ALA A 97 -11.62 -13.27 9.06
N CYS A 98 -11.18 -12.00 8.98
CA CYS A 98 -12.08 -10.86 8.90
C CYS A 98 -12.51 -10.67 7.44
N SER A 99 -13.75 -10.99 7.09
CA SER A 99 -14.27 -10.89 5.72
C SER A 99 -14.03 -9.50 5.09
N GLY A 100 -13.21 -9.44 4.04
CA GLY A 100 -13.05 -8.26 3.18
C GLY A 100 -13.98 -8.30 1.96
N LYS A 101 -14.15 -7.18 1.26
CA LYS A 101 -15.02 -7.08 0.08
C LYS A 101 -14.49 -7.81 -1.19
N ASN A 102 -13.43 -8.62 -1.08
CA ASN A 102 -12.77 -9.35 -2.18
C ASN A 102 -12.53 -8.52 -3.46
N PHE A 103 -12.37 -7.20 -3.33
CA PHE A 103 -12.22 -6.28 -4.47
C PHE A 103 -11.01 -6.63 -5.34
N ARG A 104 -9.87 -6.96 -4.70
CA ARG A 104 -8.62 -7.31 -5.40
C ARG A 104 -8.76 -8.59 -6.22
N ASN A 105 -9.40 -9.63 -5.67
CA ASN A 105 -9.61 -10.89 -6.39
C ASN A 105 -10.55 -10.69 -7.59
N LYS A 106 -11.58 -9.85 -7.45
CA LYS A 106 -12.43 -9.44 -8.58
C LYS A 106 -11.65 -8.69 -9.65
N LEU A 107 -10.77 -7.78 -9.23
CA LEU A 107 -9.92 -7.00 -10.13
C LEU A 107 -8.96 -7.91 -10.91
N ILE A 108 -8.23 -8.79 -10.22
CA ILE A 108 -7.34 -9.78 -10.84
C ILE A 108 -8.13 -10.65 -11.83
N GLY A 109 -9.30 -11.16 -11.41
CA GLY A 109 -10.18 -11.94 -12.28
C GLY A 109 -10.62 -11.18 -13.54
N SER A 110 -10.97 -9.90 -13.41
CA SER A 110 -11.38 -9.08 -14.56
C SER A 110 -10.25 -8.90 -15.57
N PHE A 111 -9.02 -8.63 -15.13
CA PHE A 111 -7.88 -8.51 -16.03
C PHE A 111 -7.47 -9.86 -16.63
N ASN A 112 -7.67 -10.96 -15.90
CA ASN A 112 -7.38 -12.29 -16.41
C ASN A 112 -8.31 -12.73 -17.55
N GLN A 113 -9.49 -12.10 -17.71
CA GLN A 113 -10.33 -12.31 -18.89
C GLN A 113 -9.58 -11.93 -20.19
N TRP A 114 -8.79 -10.86 -20.13
CA TRP A 114 -7.95 -10.42 -21.25
C TRP A 114 -6.60 -11.12 -21.31
N LEU A 115 -5.96 -11.31 -20.15
CA LEU A 115 -4.59 -11.85 -20.09
C LEU A 115 -4.52 -13.38 -20.17
N GLN A 116 -5.60 -14.09 -19.86
CA GLN A 116 -5.70 -15.55 -19.98
C GLN A 116 -4.49 -16.32 -19.40
N VAL A 117 -4.04 -15.90 -18.22
CA VAL A 117 -2.89 -16.47 -17.53
C VAL A 117 -3.16 -17.93 -17.15
N PRO A 118 -2.17 -18.83 -17.25
CA PRO A 118 -2.31 -20.21 -16.79
C PRO A 118 -2.83 -20.29 -15.35
N GLU A 119 -3.76 -21.21 -15.09
CA GLU A 119 -4.46 -21.30 -13.80
C GLU A 119 -3.51 -21.40 -12.59
N GLU A 120 -2.42 -22.16 -12.75
CA GLU A 120 -1.40 -22.33 -11.71
C GLU A 120 -0.65 -21.03 -11.42
N SER A 121 -0.27 -20.27 -12.45
CA SER A 121 0.34 -18.95 -12.28
C SER A 121 -0.64 -17.95 -11.68
N LEU A 122 -1.91 -17.98 -12.09
CA LEU A 122 -2.96 -17.12 -11.54
C LEU A 122 -3.19 -17.37 -10.05
N LYS A 123 -3.17 -18.63 -9.60
CA LYS A 123 -3.27 -19.00 -8.17
C LYS A 123 -2.10 -18.43 -7.37
N VAL A 124 -0.87 -18.56 -7.90
CA VAL A 124 0.34 -18.00 -7.27
C VAL A 124 0.23 -16.48 -7.16
N ILE A 125 -0.11 -15.78 -8.25
CA ILE A 125 -0.22 -14.32 -8.28
C ILE A 125 -1.29 -13.84 -7.30
N THR A 126 -2.48 -14.44 -7.34
CA THR A 126 -3.59 -14.07 -6.43
C THR A 126 -3.18 -14.23 -4.97
N SER A 127 -2.51 -15.35 -4.64
CA SER A 127 -2.02 -15.66 -3.30
C SER A 127 -0.95 -14.68 -2.82
N VAL A 128 -0.03 -14.26 -3.71
CA VAL A 128 0.99 -13.24 -3.42
C VAL A 128 0.32 -11.90 -3.12
N ILE A 129 -0.62 -11.46 -3.96
CA ILE A 129 -1.28 -10.16 -3.81
C ILE A 129 -2.14 -10.11 -2.54
N GLU A 130 -2.85 -11.18 -2.20
CA GLU A 130 -3.64 -11.27 -0.97
C GLU A 130 -2.77 -11.21 0.28
N LEU A 131 -1.63 -11.92 0.28
CA LEU A 131 -0.70 -11.93 1.39
C LEU A 131 -0.04 -10.57 1.58
N LEU A 132 0.44 -9.94 0.50
CA LEU A 132 1.02 -8.59 0.54
C LEU A 132 0.01 -7.54 0.98
N HIS A 133 -1.23 -7.63 0.50
CA HIS A 133 -2.29 -6.73 0.93
C HIS A 133 -2.58 -6.86 2.42
N THR A 134 -2.65 -8.09 2.93
CA THR A 134 -2.92 -8.35 4.35
C THR A 134 -1.76 -7.85 5.20
N ALA A 135 -0.53 -8.16 4.80
CA ALA A 135 0.69 -7.67 5.46
C ALA A 135 0.75 -6.14 5.50
N SER A 136 0.45 -5.47 4.39
CA SER A 136 0.47 -4.01 4.34
C SER A 136 -0.60 -3.39 5.23
N LEU A 137 -1.80 -3.96 5.32
CA LEU A 137 -2.84 -3.49 6.25
C LEU A 137 -2.42 -3.60 7.73
N LEU A 138 -1.72 -4.69 8.10
CA LEU A 138 -1.21 -4.88 9.46
C LEU A 138 -0.19 -3.80 9.84
N ILE A 139 0.72 -3.47 8.92
CA ILE A 139 1.71 -2.42 9.12
C ILE A 139 1.07 -1.03 9.11
N ASP A 140 0.16 -0.77 8.17
CA ASP A 140 -0.58 0.49 8.02
C ASP A 140 -1.41 0.80 9.27
N ASP A 141 -2.15 -0.17 9.83
CA ASP A 141 -2.91 -0.01 11.07
C ASP A 141 -2.01 0.42 12.25
N ILE A 142 -0.77 -0.07 12.30
CA ILE A 142 0.20 0.32 13.34
C ILE A 142 0.73 1.73 13.07
N GLN A 143 1.11 2.01 11.82
CA GLN A 143 1.70 3.29 11.42
C GLN A 143 0.71 4.44 11.61
N ASP A 144 -0.58 4.18 11.39
CA ASP A 144 -1.67 5.15 11.50
C ASP A 144 -2.34 5.16 12.88
N MET A 145 -1.96 4.22 13.77
CA MET A 145 -2.56 4.05 15.11
C MET A 145 -4.07 3.81 15.06
N SER A 146 -4.54 3.16 14.00
CA SER A 146 -5.96 2.88 13.77
C SER A 146 -6.54 2.04 14.91
N LEU A 147 -7.82 2.25 15.23
CA LEU A 147 -8.48 1.52 16.32
C LEU A 147 -9.23 0.27 15.83
N LEU A 148 -9.81 0.35 14.64
CA LEU A 148 -10.66 -0.68 14.05
C LEU A 148 -10.28 -0.96 12.59
N ARG A 149 -10.44 -2.22 12.19
CA ARG A 149 -10.35 -2.69 10.81
C ARG A 149 -11.52 -3.64 10.54
N ARG A 150 -12.34 -3.32 9.54
CA ARG A 150 -13.54 -4.12 9.16
C ARG A 150 -14.48 -4.36 10.36
N GLY A 151 -14.66 -3.35 11.20
CA GLY A 151 -15.54 -3.38 12.38
C GLY A 151 -15.00 -4.21 13.55
N ARG A 152 -13.74 -4.64 13.50
CA ARG A 152 -13.08 -5.42 14.56
C ARG A 152 -11.82 -4.71 15.06
N PRO A 153 -11.35 -4.99 16.29
CA PRO A 153 -10.07 -4.45 16.77
C PRO A 153 -8.93 -4.80 15.80
N VAL A 154 -8.06 -3.84 15.54
CA VAL A 154 -6.83 -4.06 14.76
C VAL A 154 -5.92 -5.10 15.44
N ALA A 155 -5.15 -5.84 14.64
CA ALA A 155 -4.33 -6.96 15.12
C ALA A 155 -3.33 -6.55 16.21
N HIS A 156 -2.71 -5.38 16.09
CA HIS A 156 -1.72 -4.91 17.06
C HIS A 156 -2.30 -4.60 18.44
N ARG A 157 -3.61 -4.45 18.57
CA ARG A 157 -4.29 -4.32 19.87
C ARG A 157 -4.62 -5.67 20.52
N ILE A 158 -4.51 -6.77 19.76
CA ILE A 158 -4.74 -8.14 20.25
C ILE A 158 -3.40 -8.82 20.52
N PHE A 159 -2.50 -8.81 19.54
CA PHE A 159 -1.22 -9.53 19.58
C PHE A 159 -0.05 -8.64 20.01
N GLY A 160 -0.28 -7.33 20.14
CA GLY A 160 0.77 -6.35 20.38
C GLY A 160 1.47 -5.90 19.10
N VAL A 161 2.07 -4.71 19.16
CA VAL A 161 2.78 -4.07 18.04
C VAL A 161 3.92 -4.95 17.53
N ALA A 162 4.76 -5.46 18.43
CA ALA A 162 5.96 -6.22 18.05
C ALA A 162 5.64 -7.50 17.26
N GLN A 163 4.68 -8.31 17.73
CA GLN A 163 4.30 -9.54 17.02
C GLN A 163 3.63 -9.22 15.68
N THR A 164 2.81 -8.17 15.63
CA THR A 164 2.11 -7.78 14.40
C THR A 164 3.09 -7.29 13.33
N ILE A 165 4.10 -6.48 13.69
CA ILE A 165 5.17 -6.08 12.77
C ILE A 165 5.94 -7.31 12.27
N ASN A 166 6.34 -8.20 13.18
CA ASN A 166 7.10 -9.39 12.81
C ASN A 166 6.31 -10.29 11.84
N SER A 167 5.03 -10.54 12.15
CA SER A 167 4.14 -11.34 11.31
C SER A 167 3.95 -10.72 9.92
N ALA A 168 3.68 -9.42 9.84
CA ALA A 168 3.52 -8.74 8.56
C ALA A 168 4.81 -8.77 7.71
N ASN A 169 5.96 -8.51 8.32
CA ASN A 169 7.25 -8.59 7.62
C ASN A 169 7.55 -10.01 7.16
N TYR A 170 7.23 -11.02 7.97
CA TYR A 170 7.33 -12.43 7.58
C TYR A 170 6.46 -12.73 6.33
N ALA A 171 5.22 -12.22 6.29
CA ALA A 171 4.35 -12.35 5.14
C ALA A 171 4.93 -11.72 3.85
N TYR A 172 5.66 -10.61 3.93
CA TYR A 172 6.35 -10.05 2.76
C TYR A 172 7.36 -11.02 2.15
N PHE A 173 8.17 -11.67 2.98
CA PHE A 173 9.16 -12.65 2.51
C PHE A 173 8.52 -13.97 2.07
N LEU A 174 7.41 -14.38 2.69
CA LEU A 174 6.64 -15.53 2.22
C LEU A 174 5.99 -15.26 0.85
N ALA A 175 5.49 -14.05 0.63
CA ALA A 175 4.99 -13.63 -0.68
C ALA A 175 6.12 -13.64 -1.73
N GLN A 176 7.30 -13.14 -1.38
CA GLN A 176 8.48 -13.21 -2.23
C GLN A 176 8.86 -14.66 -2.58
N GLN A 177 8.85 -15.56 -1.59
CA GLN A 177 9.16 -16.98 -1.78
C GLN A 177 8.17 -17.65 -2.74
N ARG A 178 6.88 -17.30 -2.69
CA ARG A 178 5.86 -17.88 -3.59
C ARG A 178 6.12 -17.56 -5.06
N LEU A 179 6.77 -16.44 -5.38
CA LEU A 179 7.06 -16.05 -6.76
C LEU A 179 8.04 -16.99 -7.48
N TYR A 180 8.85 -17.77 -6.76
CA TYR A 180 9.71 -18.78 -7.39
C TYR A 180 8.91 -19.83 -8.18
N ALA A 181 7.63 -20.04 -7.85
CA ALA A 181 6.75 -20.94 -8.59
C ALA A 181 6.48 -20.49 -10.04
N LEU A 182 6.60 -19.18 -10.33
CA LEU A 182 6.46 -18.63 -11.69
C LEU A 182 7.69 -18.92 -12.57
N LYS A 183 8.81 -19.41 -12.01
CA LYS A 183 10.03 -19.81 -12.74
C LYS A 183 10.61 -18.72 -13.66
N SER A 184 10.33 -17.46 -13.37
CA SER A 184 10.81 -16.31 -14.12
C SER A 184 11.52 -15.32 -13.18
N PRO A 185 12.81 -14.99 -13.42
CA PRO A 185 13.54 -14.04 -12.57
C PRO A 185 12.90 -12.64 -12.60
N LYS A 186 12.24 -12.28 -13.70
CA LYS A 186 11.50 -11.02 -13.84
C LYS A 186 10.40 -10.85 -12.79
N ALA A 187 9.84 -11.95 -12.26
CA ALA A 187 8.83 -11.86 -11.21
C ALA A 187 9.39 -11.21 -9.93
N LEU A 188 10.64 -11.52 -9.56
CA LEU A 188 11.31 -10.91 -8.41
C LEU A 188 11.73 -9.46 -8.67
N GLU A 189 12.09 -9.11 -9.91
CA GLU A 189 12.37 -7.73 -10.32
C GLU A 189 11.11 -6.87 -10.17
N ILE A 190 9.99 -7.29 -10.78
CA ILE A 190 8.69 -6.62 -10.66
C ILE A 190 8.26 -6.48 -9.20
N PHE A 191 8.38 -7.55 -8.41
CA PHE A 191 8.09 -7.52 -6.98
C PHE A 191 8.91 -6.47 -6.25
N THR A 192 10.23 -6.47 -6.46
CA THR A 192 11.14 -5.55 -5.76
C THR A 192 10.84 -4.10 -6.14
N GLU A 193 10.64 -3.82 -7.44
CA GLU A 193 10.29 -2.49 -7.92
C GLU A 193 8.99 -1.96 -7.31
N GLU A 194 7.92 -2.76 -7.33
CA GLU A 194 6.62 -2.30 -6.86
C GLU A 194 6.54 -2.22 -5.33
N LEU A 195 7.25 -3.08 -4.58
CA LEU A 195 7.36 -2.89 -3.13
C LEU A 195 8.18 -1.66 -2.76
N LEU A 196 9.24 -1.34 -3.51
CA LEU A 196 9.96 -0.08 -3.32
C LEU A 196 9.04 1.13 -3.59
N ASN A 197 8.24 1.09 -4.65
CA ASN A 197 7.25 2.13 -4.93
C ASN A 197 6.22 2.24 -3.81
N LEU A 198 5.67 1.13 -3.33
CA LEU A 198 4.73 1.12 -2.20
C LEU A 198 5.32 1.83 -0.98
N HIS A 199 6.57 1.52 -0.62
CA HIS A 199 7.24 2.14 0.53
C HIS A 199 7.60 3.62 0.28
N ARG A 200 7.93 4.03 -0.95
CA ARG A 200 8.11 5.45 -1.30
C ARG A 200 6.81 6.22 -1.09
N GLY A 201 5.69 5.68 -1.55
CA GLY A 201 4.37 6.27 -1.35
C GLY A 201 4.02 6.39 0.15
N GLN A 202 4.12 5.27 0.88
CA GLN A 202 3.86 5.26 2.32
C GLN A 202 4.79 6.23 3.08
N GLY A 203 6.07 6.27 2.73
CA GLY A 203 7.04 7.17 3.36
C GLY A 203 6.67 8.64 3.20
N MET A 204 6.19 9.05 2.03
CA MET A 204 5.75 10.43 1.81
C MET A 204 4.44 10.76 2.55
N ASP A 205 3.48 9.83 2.58
CA ASP A 205 2.23 9.97 3.35
C ASP A 205 2.53 10.22 4.84
N LEU A 206 3.39 9.36 5.43
CA LEU A 206 3.85 9.50 6.81
C LEU A 206 4.65 10.79 7.04
N PHE A 207 5.56 11.12 6.12
CA PHE A 207 6.37 12.33 6.23
C PHE A 207 5.51 13.59 6.28
N TRP A 208 4.55 13.74 5.37
CA TRP A 208 3.66 14.91 5.35
C TRP A 208 2.85 15.01 6.64
N ARG A 209 2.23 13.89 7.05
CA ARG A 209 1.48 13.77 8.30
C ARG A 209 2.30 14.17 9.53
N ASP A 210 3.52 13.65 9.66
CA ASP A 210 4.35 13.83 10.85
C ASP A 210 5.11 15.17 10.86
N SER A 211 5.44 15.72 9.69
CA SER A 211 6.04 17.05 9.54
C SER A 211 5.01 18.19 9.48
N LEU A 212 3.72 17.85 9.42
CA LEU A 212 2.61 18.79 9.24
C LEU A 212 2.68 19.60 7.93
N ASN A 213 3.35 19.06 6.93
CA ASN A 213 3.52 19.70 5.63
C ASN A 213 2.43 19.22 4.66
N CYS A 214 1.43 20.06 4.40
CA CYS A 214 0.37 19.73 3.45
C CYS A 214 0.93 19.62 2.02
N PRO A 215 0.81 18.48 1.35
CA PRO A 215 1.27 18.33 -0.04
C PRO A 215 0.40 19.12 -1.02
N THR A 216 0.93 19.32 -2.24
CA THR A 216 0.09 19.72 -3.39
C THR A 216 -0.78 18.56 -3.85
N GLU A 217 -1.80 18.84 -4.66
CA GLU A 217 -2.62 17.79 -5.25
C GLU A 217 -1.78 16.84 -6.12
N GLU A 218 -0.87 17.36 -6.94
CA GLU A 218 0.00 16.58 -7.82
C GLU A 218 0.90 15.64 -7.01
N GLN A 219 1.48 16.15 -5.92
CA GLN A 219 2.28 15.34 -4.99
C GLN A 219 1.45 14.23 -4.36
N TYR A 220 0.22 14.52 -3.94
CA TYR A 220 -0.69 13.51 -3.43
C TYR A 220 -0.99 12.43 -4.49
N LEU A 221 -1.29 12.81 -5.74
CA LEU A 221 -1.57 11.85 -6.81
C LEU A 221 -0.36 10.95 -7.11
N GLU A 222 0.86 11.50 -7.09
CA GLU A 222 2.09 10.73 -7.22
C GLU A 222 2.27 9.74 -6.05
N MET A 223 2.04 10.20 -4.81
CA MET A 223 2.07 9.35 -3.62
C MET A 223 1.07 8.20 -3.73
N VAL A 224 -0.18 8.49 -4.14
CA VAL A 224 -1.24 7.48 -4.31
C VAL A 224 -0.89 6.48 -5.40
N SER A 225 -0.32 6.95 -6.52
CA SER A 225 0.19 6.08 -7.58
C SER A 225 1.21 5.08 -7.01
N ASN A 226 2.06 5.52 -6.09
CA ASN A 226 3.06 4.69 -5.45
C ASN A 226 2.48 3.74 -4.38
N LYS A 227 1.74 4.26 -3.40
CA LYS A 227 1.17 3.51 -2.26
C LYS A 227 0.09 2.51 -2.69
N THR A 228 -0.97 3.00 -3.32
CA THR A 228 -2.15 2.18 -3.68
C THR A 228 -2.01 1.60 -5.08
N GLY A 229 -1.51 2.39 -6.03
CA GLY A 229 -1.24 1.92 -7.39
C GLY A 229 -0.15 0.86 -7.45
N GLY A 230 0.85 0.87 -6.56
CA GLY A 230 1.96 -0.10 -6.55
C GLY A 230 1.49 -1.55 -6.43
N LEU A 231 0.56 -1.84 -5.53
CA LEU A 231 0.07 -3.21 -5.36
C LEU A 231 -0.81 -3.66 -6.54
N PHE A 232 -1.59 -2.77 -7.14
CA PHE A 232 -2.35 -3.11 -8.35
C PHE A 232 -1.43 -3.30 -9.56
N ARG A 233 -0.41 -2.45 -9.72
CA ARG A 233 0.61 -2.62 -10.77
C ARG A 233 1.38 -3.93 -10.60
N LEU A 234 1.75 -4.29 -9.37
CA LEU A 234 2.37 -5.59 -9.10
C LEU A 234 1.50 -6.74 -9.61
N ALA A 235 0.20 -6.72 -9.29
CA ALA A 235 -0.72 -7.75 -9.76
C ALA A 235 -0.75 -7.83 -11.28
N ILE A 236 -0.91 -6.70 -11.97
CA ILE A 236 -1.07 -6.69 -13.44
C ILE A 236 0.24 -6.98 -14.16
N ARG A 237 1.38 -6.48 -13.69
CA ARG A 237 2.69 -6.78 -14.27
C ARG A 237 3.04 -8.26 -14.12
N LEU A 238 2.68 -8.90 -13.00
CA LEU A 238 2.84 -10.35 -12.85
C LEU A 238 1.90 -11.14 -13.76
N LEU A 239 0.66 -10.69 -13.95
CA LEU A 239 -0.24 -11.34 -14.91
C LEU A 239 0.27 -11.19 -16.35
N GLN A 240 0.73 -9.99 -16.74
CA GLN A 240 1.30 -9.73 -18.07
C GLN A 240 2.57 -10.56 -18.31
N LEU A 241 3.38 -10.80 -17.28
CA LEU A 241 4.57 -11.65 -17.37
C LEU A 241 4.22 -13.11 -17.76
N GLU A 242 3.07 -13.59 -17.29
CA GLU A 242 2.60 -14.97 -17.48
C GLU A 242 1.54 -15.08 -18.59
N SER A 243 1.32 -13.99 -19.35
CA SER A 243 0.35 -13.89 -20.44
C SER A 243 1.05 -13.85 -21.79
N GLU A 244 0.36 -14.33 -22.84
CA GLU A 244 0.79 -14.13 -24.22
C GLU A 244 0.40 -12.74 -24.77
N SER A 245 -0.45 -12.00 -24.06
CA SER A 245 -0.90 -10.66 -24.49
C SER A 245 0.19 -9.60 -24.23
N GLU A 246 0.59 -8.89 -25.27
CA GLU A 246 1.53 -7.77 -25.20
C GLU A 246 0.88 -6.42 -24.83
N LYS A 247 -0.45 -6.39 -24.62
CA LYS A 247 -1.17 -5.15 -24.31
C LYS A 247 -0.76 -4.58 -22.96
N ASP A 248 -0.47 -3.28 -22.94
CA ASP A 248 -0.15 -2.56 -21.72
C ASP A 248 -1.43 -2.19 -20.96
N LEU A 249 -1.63 -2.83 -19.80
CA LEU A 249 -2.77 -2.59 -18.91
C LEU A 249 -2.39 -1.72 -17.70
N VAL A 250 -1.13 -1.26 -17.59
CA VAL A 250 -0.68 -0.39 -16.50
C VAL A 250 -1.43 0.96 -16.48
N PRO A 251 -1.75 1.62 -17.61
CA PRO A 251 -2.45 2.90 -17.60
C PRO A 251 -3.84 2.85 -16.93
N ILE A 252 -4.64 1.82 -17.22
CA ILE A 252 -5.95 1.67 -16.58
C ILE A 252 -5.81 1.37 -15.09
N VAL A 253 -4.82 0.56 -14.71
CA VAL A 253 -4.54 0.24 -13.31
C VAL A 253 -4.15 1.47 -12.49
N HIS A 254 -3.36 2.37 -13.08
CA HIS A 254 -2.99 3.63 -12.45
C HIS A 254 -4.22 4.49 -12.14
N LEU A 255 -5.14 4.65 -13.10
CA LEU A 255 -6.41 5.36 -12.87
C LEU A 255 -7.27 4.70 -11.79
N LEU A 256 -7.39 3.37 -11.81
CA LEU A 256 -8.13 2.64 -10.79
C LEU A 256 -7.55 2.84 -9.39
N GLY A 257 -6.22 2.90 -9.27
CA GLY A 257 -5.53 3.21 -8.01
C GLY A 257 -5.91 4.60 -7.47
N ILE A 258 -5.90 5.62 -8.33
CA ILE A 258 -6.28 7.00 -7.98
C ILE A 258 -7.75 7.05 -7.56
N ILE A 259 -8.65 6.51 -8.39
CA ILE A 259 -10.10 6.50 -8.11
C ILE A 259 -10.38 5.80 -6.78
N PHE A 260 -9.77 4.63 -6.56
CA PHE A 260 -9.93 3.86 -5.34
C PHE A 260 -9.50 4.65 -4.11
N GLN A 261 -8.35 5.30 -4.14
CA GLN A 261 -7.84 6.04 -2.98
C GLN A 261 -8.65 7.30 -2.68
N ILE A 262 -8.97 8.12 -3.70
CA ILE A 262 -9.80 9.32 -3.51
C ILE A 262 -11.17 8.92 -2.94
N LYS A 263 -11.72 7.79 -3.39
CA LYS A 263 -12.99 7.27 -2.86
C LYS A 263 -12.84 6.80 -1.42
N ASP A 264 -11.77 6.08 -1.06
CA ASP A 264 -11.53 5.63 0.31
C ASP A 264 -11.41 6.83 1.28
N ASP A 265 -10.65 7.85 0.87
CA ASP A 265 -10.47 9.11 1.61
C ASP A 265 -11.81 9.85 1.79
N TYR A 266 -12.63 9.93 0.73
CA TYR A 266 -13.97 10.51 0.83
C TYR A 266 -14.86 9.72 1.79
N LEU A 267 -14.89 8.40 1.66
CA LEU A 267 -15.77 7.55 2.47
C LEU A 267 -15.36 7.57 3.95
N ASN A 268 -14.07 7.71 4.27
CA ASN A 268 -13.60 7.87 5.65
C ASN A 268 -14.29 9.05 6.38
N LEU A 269 -14.53 10.15 5.67
CA LEU A 269 -15.10 11.37 6.26
C LEU A 269 -16.63 11.42 6.21
N TRP A 270 -17.25 10.88 5.15
CA TRP A 270 -18.68 11.10 4.88
C TRP A 270 -19.57 9.85 4.94
N SER A 271 -19.03 8.64 5.03
CA SER A 271 -19.84 7.41 5.01
C SER A 271 -20.13 6.85 6.41
N GLU A 272 -21.40 6.57 6.68
CA GLU A 272 -21.86 5.90 7.91
C GLU A 272 -21.33 4.47 7.98
N ALA A 273 -21.38 3.72 6.88
CA ALA A 273 -20.84 2.36 6.82
C ALA A 273 -19.32 2.34 7.08
N TYR A 274 -18.57 3.37 6.66
CA TYR A 274 -17.15 3.50 7.00
C TYR A 274 -16.94 3.85 8.47
N THR A 275 -17.81 4.70 9.03
CA THR A 275 -17.81 5.04 10.46
C THR A 275 -17.95 3.78 11.32
N GLU A 276 -18.81 2.85 10.95
CA GLU A 276 -18.95 1.56 11.65
C GLU A 276 -17.72 0.65 11.50
N ASN A 277 -17.03 0.72 10.36
CA ASN A 277 -15.95 -0.21 10.02
C ASN A 277 -14.55 0.24 10.47
N LYS A 278 -14.28 1.55 10.44
CA LYS A 278 -12.98 2.16 10.76
C LYS A 278 -13.08 3.07 12.00
N GLY A 279 -14.20 3.77 12.16
CA GLY A 279 -14.40 4.82 13.16
C GLY A 279 -14.84 6.14 12.51
N PHE A 280 -15.42 7.04 13.30
CA PHE A 280 -15.90 8.33 12.79
C PHE A 280 -14.73 9.22 12.39
N CYS A 281 -14.62 9.56 11.09
CA CYS A 281 -13.58 10.41 10.52
C CYS A 281 -12.16 10.06 11.02
N GLU A 282 -11.77 8.78 10.93
CA GLU A 282 -10.46 8.30 11.38
C GLU A 282 -9.29 9.06 10.74
N ASP A 283 -9.39 9.47 9.46
CA ASP A 283 -8.31 10.23 8.79
C ASP A 283 -7.93 11.50 9.59
N ILE A 284 -8.89 12.09 10.33
CA ILE A 284 -8.64 13.25 11.22
C ILE A 284 -7.89 12.83 12.49
N THR A 285 -8.20 11.67 13.06
CA THR A 285 -7.46 11.10 14.20
C THR A 285 -6.05 10.71 13.79
N GLU A 286 -5.89 10.13 12.61
CA GLU A 286 -4.59 9.78 12.04
C GLU A 286 -3.75 11.06 11.79
N GLY A 287 -4.42 12.19 11.53
CA GLY A 287 -3.79 13.46 11.14
C GLY A 287 -3.39 13.48 9.66
N LYS A 288 -4.01 12.60 8.86
CA LYS A 288 -3.65 12.32 7.48
C LYS A 288 -4.05 13.49 6.55
N PHE A 289 -3.21 13.77 5.56
CA PHE A 289 -3.53 14.68 4.47
C PHE A 289 -4.25 13.92 3.35
N SER A 290 -5.51 13.56 3.58
CA SER A 290 -6.34 12.92 2.57
C SER A 290 -6.81 13.92 1.49
N PHE A 291 -7.23 13.43 0.32
CA PHE A 291 -7.61 14.29 -0.82
C PHE A 291 -8.57 15.45 -0.46
N PRO A 292 -9.71 15.22 0.24
CA PRO A 292 -10.60 16.31 0.67
C PRO A 292 -9.98 17.30 1.66
N ILE A 293 -9.08 16.81 2.52
CA ILE A 293 -8.37 17.61 3.53
C ILE A 293 -7.38 18.55 2.84
N ILE A 294 -6.59 18.03 1.89
CA ILE A 294 -5.64 18.80 1.08
C ILE A 294 -6.37 19.94 0.37
N HIS A 295 -7.44 19.60 -0.37
CA HIS A 295 -8.25 20.61 -1.06
C HIS A 295 -8.77 21.67 -0.09
N SER A 296 -9.31 21.26 1.08
CA SER A 296 -9.86 22.21 2.04
C SER A 296 -8.80 23.17 2.59
N ILE A 297 -7.60 22.68 2.90
CA ILE A 297 -6.49 23.51 3.41
C ILE A 297 -6.02 24.49 2.34
N GLN A 298 -5.90 24.05 1.09
CA GLN A 298 -5.41 24.90 0.00
C GLN A 298 -6.45 25.93 -0.47
N SER A 299 -7.74 25.57 -0.43
CA SER A 299 -8.84 26.46 -0.84
C SER A 299 -9.06 27.66 0.09
N ASP A 300 -8.64 27.54 1.35
CA ASP A 300 -8.67 28.62 2.35
C ASP A 300 -7.35 28.63 3.16
N SER A 301 -6.25 28.92 2.48
CA SER A 301 -4.89 28.85 3.05
C SER A 301 -4.64 29.86 4.18
N GLY A 302 -5.52 30.85 4.37
CA GLY A 302 -5.45 31.79 5.49
C GLY A 302 -5.99 31.20 6.80
N ASN A 303 -6.74 30.10 6.73
CA ASN A 303 -7.39 29.49 7.88
C ASN A 303 -6.65 28.23 8.34
N MET A 304 -6.01 28.35 9.51
CA MET A 304 -5.18 27.29 10.09
C MET A 304 -5.96 26.27 10.93
N GLN A 305 -7.29 26.40 11.05
CA GLN A 305 -8.11 25.57 11.94
C GLN A 305 -7.99 24.09 11.60
N LEU A 306 -8.19 23.72 10.34
CA LEU A 306 -8.14 22.32 9.92
C LEU A 306 -6.73 21.72 10.14
N LEU A 307 -5.68 22.45 9.76
CA LEU A 307 -4.30 22.01 9.99
C LEU A 307 -4.00 21.79 11.48
N HIS A 308 -4.47 22.68 12.35
CA HIS A 308 -4.30 22.54 13.80
C HIS A 308 -5.10 21.36 14.35
N ILE A 309 -6.28 21.06 13.82
CA ILE A 309 -7.07 19.89 14.21
C ILE A 309 -6.32 18.60 13.87
N LEU A 310 -5.76 18.49 12.65
CA LEU A 310 -4.96 17.31 12.26
C LEU A 310 -3.74 17.11 13.17
N LYS A 311 -3.08 18.20 13.55
CA LYS A 311 -1.95 18.16 14.51
C LYS A 311 -2.33 17.55 15.85
N GLN A 312 -3.55 17.78 16.32
CA GLN A 312 -4.00 17.25 17.61
C GLN A 312 -4.25 15.75 17.59
N ARG A 313 -4.43 15.13 16.41
CA ARG A 313 -4.82 13.72 16.29
C ARG A 313 -5.98 13.35 17.20
N THR A 314 -6.98 14.24 17.20
CA THR A 314 -8.07 14.21 18.18
C THR A 314 -8.94 12.97 18.02
N THR A 315 -9.42 12.43 19.13
CA THR A 315 -10.46 11.41 19.19
C THR A 315 -11.84 12.00 19.52
N ASP A 316 -11.91 13.32 19.76
CA ASP A 316 -13.14 14.04 20.07
C ASP A 316 -14.04 14.18 18.83
N ASN A 317 -15.25 13.60 18.91
CA ASN A 317 -16.20 13.61 17.81
C ASN A 317 -16.77 14.99 17.49
N ASP A 318 -16.86 15.91 18.46
CA ASP A 318 -17.33 17.27 18.21
C ASP A 318 -16.29 18.05 17.38
N VAL A 319 -15.00 17.85 17.68
CA VAL A 319 -13.90 18.45 16.90
C VAL A 319 -13.85 17.87 15.49
N LYS A 320 -14.01 16.55 15.35
CA LYS A 320 -14.10 15.88 14.03
C LYS A 320 -15.30 16.37 13.23
N LEU A 321 -16.46 16.52 13.86
CA LEU A 321 -17.67 17.04 13.22
C LEU A 321 -17.48 18.49 12.77
N PHE A 322 -16.80 19.31 13.58
CA PHE A 322 -16.44 20.67 13.20
C PHE A 322 -15.54 20.68 11.94
N ALA A 323 -14.48 19.87 11.92
CA ALA A 323 -13.59 19.76 10.77
C ALA A 323 -14.32 19.28 9.50
N ARG A 324 -15.22 18.29 9.63
CA ARG A 324 -16.07 17.83 8.52
C ARG A 324 -16.95 18.95 7.97
N LYS A 325 -17.65 19.69 8.83
CA LYS A 325 -18.49 20.84 8.42
C LYS A 325 -17.67 21.93 7.75
N TYR A 326 -16.46 22.17 8.24
CA TYR A 326 -15.53 23.11 7.62
C TYR A 326 -15.14 22.66 6.20
N MET A 327 -14.77 21.39 5.99
CA MET A 327 -14.49 20.83 4.66
C MET A 327 -15.72 20.84 3.74
N GLU A 328 -16.93 20.75 4.28
CA GLU A 328 -18.16 20.93 3.50
C GLU A 328 -18.31 22.40 3.04
N SER A 329 -17.95 23.37 3.89
CA SER A 329 -18.01 24.80 3.56
C SER A 329 -17.01 25.24 2.50
N THR A 330 -15.84 24.59 2.42
CA THR A 330 -14.85 24.80 1.35
C THR A 330 -15.19 24.05 0.06
N GLY A 331 -16.25 23.23 0.07
CA GLY A 331 -16.70 22.48 -1.11
C GLY A 331 -15.89 21.20 -1.40
N SER A 332 -15.02 20.75 -0.48
CA SER A 332 -14.17 19.57 -0.68
C SER A 332 -14.94 18.31 -1.05
N ALA A 333 -16.12 18.09 -0.43
CA ALA A 333 -16.96 16.93 -0.76
C ALA A 333 -17.37 16.91 -2.25
N ARG A 334 -17.71 18.08 -2.80
CA ARG A 334 -18.07 18.23 -4.23
C ARG A 334 -16.84 18.05 -5.11
N TYR A 335 -15.71 18.61 -4.68
CA TYR A 335 -14.44 18.53 -5.40
C TYR A 335 -13.97 17.08 -5.61
N CYS A 336 -14.06 16.23 -4.57
CA CYS A 336 -13.73 14.80 -4.69
C CYS A 336 -14.62 14.08 -5.70
N LYS A 337 -15.94 14.33 -5.66
CA LYS A 337 -16.91 13.72 -6.59
C LYS A 337 -16.62 14.11 -8.05
N GLN A 338 -16.25 15.37 -8.27
CA GLN A 338 -15.87 15.86 -9.60
C GLN A 338 -14.60 15.18 -10.12
N HIS A 339 -13.55 15.06 -9.30
CA HIS A 339 -12.31 14.38 -9.69
C HIS A 339 -12.54 12.91 -9.99
N ILE A 340 -13.29 12.19 -9.14
CA ILE A 340 -13.66 10.80 -9.41
C ILE A 340 -14.42 10.68 -10.73
N SER A 341 -15.38 11.57 -11.03
CA SER A 341 -16.10 11.55 -12.30
C SER A 341 -15.17 11.74 -13.52
N ILE A 342 -14.19 12.64 -13.43
CA ILE A 342 -13.20 12.86 -14.48
C ILE A 342 -12.35 11.61 -14.72
N TYR A 343 -11.79 11.03 -13.65
CA TYR A 343 -10.97 9.82 -13.76
C TYR A 343 -11.79 8.61 -14.20
N MET A 344 -13.03 8.48 -13.76
CA MET A 344 -13.97 7.43 -14.20
C MET A 344 -14.26 7.52 -15.70
N LYS A 345 -14.46 8.72 -16.23
CA LYS A 345 -14.63 8.92 -17.67
C LYS A 345 -13.39 8.47 -18.45
N ALA A 346 -12.19 8.87 -18.00
CA ALA A 346 -10.94 8.44 -18.61
C ALA A 346 -10.76 6.91 -18.54
N ALA A 347 -11.04 6.31 -17.39
CA ALA A 347 -10.97 4.87 -17.19
C ALA A 347 -11.93 4.11 -18.12
N ARG A 348 -13.18 4.56 -18.25
CA ARG A 348 -14.17 3.97 -19.18
C ARG A 348 -13.75 4.09 -20.64
N THR A 349 -13.13 5.19 -21.04
CA THR A 349 -12.57 5.33 -22.40
C THR A 349 -11.49 4.28 -22.65
N ILE A 350 -10.51 4.13 -21.75
CA ILE A 350 -9.44 3.14 -21.90
C ILE A 350 -10.01 1.72 -21.92
N VAL A 351 -10.97 1.40 -21.05
CA VAL A 351 -11.61 0.07 -21.03
C VAL A 351 -12.38 -0.20 -22.33
N ALA A 352 -13.04 0.80 -22.92
CA ALA A 352 -13.73 0.65 -24.19
C ALA A 352 -12.75 0.43 -25.35
N GLU A 353 -11.62 1.16 -25.38
CA GLU A 353 -10.56 0.98 -26.38
C GLU A 353 -9.93 -0.42 -26.28
N LEU A 354 -9.56 -0.85 -25.07
CA LEU A 354 -9.08 -2.21 -24.83
C LEU A 354 -10.12 -3.27 -25.20
N GLY A 355 -11.40 -3.00 -24.95
CA GLY A 355 -12.50 -3.89 -25.30
C GLY A 355 -12.70 -4.10 -26.80
N GLN A 356 -12.36 -3.10 -27.63
CA GLN A 356 -12.37 -3.26 -29.09
C GLN A 356 -11.27 -4.20 -29.59
N GLU A 357 -10.15 -4.27 -28.87
CA GLU A 357 -8.98 -5.07 -29.26
C GLU A 357 -8.97 -6.46 -28.63
N LEU A 358 -9.38 -6.58 -27.36
CA LEU A 358 -9.28 -7.78 -26.53
C LEU A 358 -10.65 -8.43 -26.23
N GLY A 359 -11.74 -7.81 -26.69
CA GLY A 359 -13.12 -8.21 -26.37
C GLY A 359 -13.66 -7.52 -25.11
N GLU A 360 -14.99 -7.40 -25.01
CA GLU A 360 -15.63 -6.74 -23.87
C GLU A 360 -15.36 -7.47 -22.53
N CYS A 361 -15.00 -6.70 -21.50
CA CYS A 361 -14.82 -7.20 -20.14
C CYS A 361 -15.94 -6.71 -19.22
N THR A 362 -16.93 -7.55 -18.97
CA THR A 362 -18.10 -7.22 -18.13
C THR A 362 -17.72 -6.99 -16.67
N GLU A 363 -16.74 -7.75 -16.18
CA GLU A 363 -16.28 -7.75 -14.81
C GLU A 363 -15.53 -6.46 -14.48
N LEU A 364 -14.72 -5.95 -15.41
CA LEU A 364 -14.02 -4.67 -15.23
C LEU A 364 -15.00 -3.50 -15.26
N ASN A 365 -16.04 -3.55 -16.10
CA ASN A 365 -17.13 -2.59 -16.05
C ASN A 365 -17.86 -2.61 -14.71
N ALA A 366 -18.14 -3.80 -14.16
CA ALA A 366 -18.75 -3.93 -12.83
C ALA A 366 -17.84 -3.39 -11.70
N VAL A 367 -16.51 -3.54 -11.84
CA VAL A 367 -15.53 -2.91 -10.93
C VAL A 367 -15.61 -1.38 -11.01
N LEU A 368 -15.69 -0.82 -12.21
CA LEU A 368 -15.86 0.62 -12.41
C LEU A 368 -17.18 1.12 -11.80
N ASP A 369 -18.28 0.42 -12.04
CA ASP A 369 -19.59 0.77 -11.47
C ASP A 369 -19.56 0.75 -9.93
N TYR A 370 -18.84 -0.20 -9.34
CA TYR A 370 -18.62 -0.23 -7.88
C TYR A 370 -17.79 0.96 -7.38
N LEU A 371 -16.87 1.48 -8.19
CA LEU A 371 -16.03 2.65 -7.86
C LEU A 371 -16.73 3.98 -8.10
N GLU A 372 -17.78 4.04 -8.90
CA GLU A 372 -18.57 5.25 -9.07
C GLU A 372 -19.33 5.64 -7.79
N PHE A 373 -19.58 6.93 -7.58
CA PHE A 373 -20.52 7.36 -6.54
C PHE A 373 -21.93 7.13 -7.06
N GLN A 374 -22.75 6.45 -6.25
CA GLN A 374 -24.18 6.30 -6.53
C GLN A 374 -24.96 7.59 -6.27
#